data_AF-A0A428TSD2-F1
#
_entry.id   AF-A0A428TSD2-F1
#
_cell.length_a   1.000
_cell.length_b   1.000
_cell.length_c   1.000
_cell.angle_alpha   90.00
_cell.angle_beta   90.00
_cell.angle_gamma   90.00
#
_symmetry.space_group_name_H-M   'P 1'
#
loop_
_entity.id
_entity.type
_entity.pdbx_description
1 polymer ?
#
loop_
_entity_poly.entity_id
_entity_poly.type
_entity_poly.pdbx_seq_one_letter_code
_entity_poly.pdbx_strand_id
1 'polypeptide(L)'
;MLLSTRPAVVLTLVLSSLIACHGAVFTPPKCVGDITKFPNCMKADEIARKCSNKSKQETIDCFCTQELLDAYVGCKGEFRQCVLGNTYDSSVEDEIANWQDACGPYLPDDITTPTAIAATRTLDYDACRTIAESCGQLTQSVTSCSSKYTKGAELTSCRCQESIVSLASVCVIDGPKSCVEKSVPMENIWEYQNCAAALEFSRRQRTRAQSQ
;
A
#
# COMPACT_ATOMS: atom_id res chain seq x y z
N MET A 1 -31.17 -48.22 -9.64
CA MET A 1 -30.28 -47.48 -10.56
C MET A 1 -30.61 -46.01 -10.45
N LEU A 2 -29.67 -45.22 -9.94
CA LEU A 2 -29.40 -43.82 -10.31
C LEU A 2 -28.16 -43.41 -9.50
N LEU A 3 -26.99 -43.60 -10.13
CA LEU A 3 -25.72 -43.08 -9.66
C LEU A 3 -25.79 -41.55 -9.73
N SER A 4 -25.58 -40.86 -8.61
CA SER A 4 -25.20 -39.45 -8.63
C SER A 4 -23.69 -39.36 -8.42
N THR A 5 -22.98 -39.28 -9.53
CA THR A 5 -21.53 -39.08 -9.63
C THR A 5 -21.16 -37.65 -9.27
N ARG A 6 -20.66 -37.41 -8.05
CA ARG A 6 -19.86 -36.21 -7.74
C ARG A 6 -18.77 -36.50 -6.71
N PRO A 7 -17.51 -36.73 -7.15
CA PRO A 7 -16.40 -36.42 -6.25
C PRO A 7 -15.09 -35.92 -6.92
N ALA A 8 -15.11 -35.40 -8.16
CA ALA A 8 -13.85 -35.08 -8.87
C ALA A 8 -13.61 -33.60 -9.23
N VAL A 9 -14.66 -32.77 -9.32
CA VAL A 9 -14.53 -31.40 -9.91
C VAL A 9 -14.16 -30.32 -8.89
N VAL A 10 -14.41 -30.55 -7.59
CA VAL A 10 -14.13 -29.53 -6.55
C VAL A 10 -12.63 -29.46 -6.21
N LEU A 11 -11.92 -30.59 -6.26
CA LEU A 11 -10.53 -30.66 -5.81
C LEU A 11 -9.53 -30.00 -6.78
N THR A 12 -9.84 -29.97 -8.08
CA THR A 12 -9.01 -29.33 -9.12
C THR A 12 -9.11 -27.80 -9.11
N LEU A 13 -10.22 -27.24 -8.59
CA LEU A 13 -10.36 -25.79 -8.40
C LEU A 13 -9.52 -25.30 -7.22
N VAL A 14 -9.41 -26.08 -6.14
CA VAL A 14 -8.59 -25.75 -4.95
C VAL A 14 -7.10 -25.60 -5.28
N LEU A 15 -6.59 -26.37 -6.24
CA LEU A 15 -5.19 -26.27 -6.71
C LEU A 15 -4.94 -25.07 -7.64
N SER A 16 -5.98 -24.51 -8.26
CA SER A 16 -5.84 -23.41 -9.22
C SER A 16 -6.12 -22.02 -8.61
N SER A 17 -6.82 -21.93 -7.48
CA SER A 17 -6.96 -20.68 -6.71
C SER A 17 -5.71 -20.33 -5.90
N LEU A 18 -4.88 -21.31 -5.52
CA LEU A 18 -3.60 -21.09 -4.82
C LEU A 18 -2.56 -20.30 -5.64
N ILE A 19 -2.82 -20.02 -6.92
CA ILE A 19 -1.92 -19.25 -7.81
C ILE A 19 -1.71 -17.80 -7.30
N ALA A 20 -2.60 -17.26 -6.46
CA ALA A 20 -2.44 -15.93 -5.89
C ALA A 20 -1.17 -15.80 -4.99
N CYS A 21 -0.70 -16.90 -4.40
CA CYS A 21 0.55 -16.91 -3.63
C CYS A 21 1.78 -17.34 -4.44
N HIS A 22 1.62 -18.06 -5.55
CA HIS A 22 2.73 -18.73 -6.25
C HIS A 22 3.50 -17.87 -7.27
N GLY A 23 3.21 -16.56 -7.41
CA GLY A 23 3.72 -15.77 -8.54
C GLY A 23 4.24 -14.37 -8.21
N ALA A 24 3.88 -13.79 -7.08
CA ALA A 24 4.50 -12.56 -6.63
C ALA A 24 5.67 -12.95 -5.73
N VAL A 25 6.90 -12.84 -6.24
CA VAL A 25 8.01 -12.50 -5.34
C VAL A 25 7.52 -11.27 -4.59
N PHE A 26 7.07 -11.45 -3.33
CA PHE A 26 6.66 -10.38 -2.42
C PHE A 26 7.91 -9.61 -2.00
N THR A 27 8.65 -9.06 -2.96
CA THR A 27 9.45 -7.88 -2.74
C THR A 27 8.41 -6.79 -2.57
N PRO A 28 8.13 -6.32 -1.36
CA PRO A 28 7.22 -5.21 -1.20
C PRO A 28 7.70 -4.07 -2.11
N PRO A 29 6.83 -3.47 -2.94
CA PRO A 29 7.12 -2.12 -3.41
C PRO A 29 7.43 -1.28 -2.16
N LYS A 30 8.37 -0.32 -2.24
CA LYS A 30 8.78 0.49 -1.09
C LYS A 30 7.56 0.84 -0.22
N CYS A 31 7.48 0.25 0.98
CA CYS A 31 6.35 0.46 1.86
C CYS A 31 6.21 1.95 2.17
N VAL A 32 4.96 2.39 2.30
CA VAL A 32 4.65 3.73 2.78
C VAL A 32 4.87 3.79 4.30
N GLY A 33 4.46 2.72 5.00
CA GLY A 33 4.75 2.53 6.42
C GLY A 33 6.13 1.92 6.69
N ASP A 34 6.43 1.73 7.97
CA ASP A 34 7.79 1.46 8.46
C ASP A 34 8.25 0.00 8.33
N ILE A 35 7.36 -0.92 7.95
CA ILE A 35 7.74 -2.32 7.83
C ILE A 35 8.61 -2.55 6.59
N THR A 36 9.61 -3.42 6.75
CA THR A 36 10.59 -3.75 5.69
C THR A 36 10.62 -5.24 5.37
N LYS A 37 9.86 -6.05 6.10
CA LYS A 37 9.81 -7.51 6.00
C LYS A 37 8.37 -7.99 6.20
N PHE A 38 8.06 -9.11 5.56
CA PHE A 38 6.75 -9.74 5.59
C PHE A 38 6.86 -11.20 6.05
N PRO A 39 7.35 -11.45 7.28
CA PRO A 39 7.59 -12.81 7.76
C PRO A 39 6.35 -13.71 7.72
N ASN A 40 5.15 -13.18 7.96
CA ASN A 40 3.92 -13.98 7.92
C ASN A 40 3.52 -14.32 6.48
N CYS A 41 3.62 -13.37 5.54
CA CYS A 41 3.38 -13.69 4.13
C CYS A 41 4.40 -14.71 3.61
N MET A 42 5.68 -14.56 3.96
CA MET A 42 6.73 -15.52 3.60
C MET A 42 6.45 -16.90 4.19
N LYS A 43 5.97 -16.95 5.43
CA LYS A 43 5.60 -18.19 6.10
C LYS A 43 4.42 -18.88 5.42
N ALA A 44 3.39 -18.14 5.03
CA ALA A 44 2.24 -18.69 4.30
C ALA A 44 2.68 -19.30 2.96
N ASP A 45 3.52 -18.60 2.19
CA ASP A 45 4.10 -19.10 0.94
C ASP A 45 4.96 -20.36 1.15
N GLU A 46 5.82 -20.35 2.17
CA GLU A 46 6.66 -21.50 2.50
C GLU A 46 5.83 -22.75 2.82
N ILE A 47 4.76 -22.60 3.62
CA ILE A 47 3.83 -23.68 3.93
C ILE A 47 3.14 -24.16 2.65
N ALA A 48 2.58 -23.25 1.85
CA ALA A 48 1.88 -23.60 0.61
C ALA A 48 2.78 -24.41 -0.34
N ARG A 49 4.03 -23.96 -0.54
CA ARG A 49 5.02 -24.65 -1.38
C ARG A 49 5.44 -26.00 -0.79
N LYS A 50 5.57 -26.10 0.53
CA LYS A 50 5.92 -27.36 1.23
C LYS A 50 4.80 -28.38 1.11
N CYS A 51 3.55 -27.95 1.10
CA CYS A 51 2.38 -28.82 1.14
C CYS A 51 1.84 -29.21 -0.25
N SER A 52 2.20 -28.49 -1.33
CA SER A 52 1.62 -28.64 -2.68
C SER A 52 1.91 -29.97 -3.38
N ASN A 53 3.06 -30.61 -3.10
CA ASN A 53 3.48 -31.85 -3.78
C ASN A 53 3.22 -33.12 -2.96
N LYS A 54 2.23 -33.08 -2.06
CA LYS A 54 1.89 -34.19 -1.15
C LYS A 54 0.72 -35.03 -1.67
N SER A 55 0.54 -36.24 -1.11
CA SER A 55 -0.70 -36.98 -1.34
C SER A 55 -1.89 -36.29 -0.67
N LYS A 56 -3.11 -36.57 -1.11
CA LYS A 56 -4.31 -35.84 -0.65
C LYS A 56 -4.43 -35.68 0.86
N GLN A 57 -4.25 -36.77 1.63
CA GLN A 57 -4.37 -36.70 3.09
C GLN A 57 -3.22 -35.91 3.71
N GLU A 58 -1.99 -36.14 3.25
CA GLU A 58 -0.82 -35.38 3.69
C GLU A 58 -0.90 -33.89 3.32
N THR A 59 -1.59 -33.54 2.24
CA THR A 59 -1.89 -32.14 1.88
C THR A 59 -2.84 -31.53 2.90
N ILE A 60 -3.94 -32.22 3.24
CA ILE A 60 -4.91 -31.76 4.25
C ILE A 60 -4.19 -31.55 5.59
N ASP A 61 -3.46 -32.54 6.08
CA ASP A 61 -2.77 -32.48 7.36
C ASP A 61 -1.70 -31.36 7.40
N CYS A 62 -1.17 -30.96 6.24
CA CYS A 62 -0.14 -29.93 6.11
C CYS A 62 -0.75 -28.51 5.98
N PHE A 63 -1.85 -28.35 5.23
CA PHE A 63 -2.51 -27.06 5.02
C PHE A 63 -3.46 -26.69 6.17
N CYS A 64 -4.19 -27.66 6.72
CA CYS A 64 -5.27 -27.43 7.67
C CYS A 64 -4.75 -27.30 9.10
N THR A 65 -3.97 -26.24 9.33
CA THR A 65 -3.30 -25.97 10.60
C THR A 65 -3.59 -24.55 11.07
N GLN A 66 -3.62 -24.35 12.39
CA GLN A 66 -3.62 -23.02 13.01
C GLN A 66 -2.45 -22.17 12.48
N GLU A 67 -1.30 -22.80 12.24
CA GLU A 67 -0.10 -22.13 11.77
C GLU A 67 -0.27 -21.43 10.41
N LEU A 68 -0.98 -22.06 9.47
CA LEU A 68 -1.27 -21.43 8.17
C LEU A 68 -2.31 -20.31 8.30
N LEU A 69 -3.34 -20.51 9.12
CA LEU A 69 -4.34 -19.46 9.40
C LEU A 69 -3.69 -18.22 10.03
N ASP A 70 -2.82 -18.43 11.03
CA ASP A 70 -2.04 -17.38 11.68
C ASP A 70 -1.16 -16.65 10.67
N ALA A 71 -0.53 -17.38 9.73
CA ALA A 71 0.29 -16.79 8.68
C ALA A 71 -0.55 -15.92 7.71
N TYR A 72 -1.74 -16.36 7.30
CA TYR A 72 -2.64 -15.53 6.48
C TYR A 72 -3.08 -14.26 7.22
N VAL A 73 -3.56 -14.38 8.45
CA VAL A 73 -4.01 -13.23 9.24
C VAL A 73 -2.84 -12.29 9.59
N GLY A 74 -1.67 -12.84 9.90
CA GLY A 74 -0.45 -12.06 10.10
C GLY A 74 -0.03 -11.31 8.83
N CYS A 75 -0.10 -11.97 7.67
CA CYS A 75 0.20 -11.37 6.37
C CYS A 75 -0.75 -10.20 6.05
N LYS A 76 -2.04 -10.35 6.36
CA LYS A 76 -3.00 -9.23 6.30
C LYS A 76 -2.55 -8.03 7.14
N GLY A 77 -2.11 -8.30 8.38
CA GLY A 77 -1.57 -7.27 9.27
C GLY A 77 -0.33 -6.57 8.70
N GLU A 78 0.59 -7.32 8.10
CA GLU A 78 1.79 -6.78 7.44
C GLU A 78 1.42 -5.87 6.27
N PHE A 79 0.48 -6.28 5.41
CA PHE A 79 0.00 -5.41 4.34
C PHE A 79 -0.59 -4.11 4.87
N ARG A 80 -1.42 -4.17 5.93
CA ARG A 80 -1.97 -2.98 6.58
C ARG A 80 -0.89 -2.05 7.09
N GLN A 81 0.21 -2.57 7.65
CA GLN A 81 1.35 -1.75 8.05
C GLN A 81 2.11 -1.16 6.86
N CYS A 82 2.29 -1.92 5.79
CA CYS A 82 3.07 -1.45 4.64
C CYS A 82 2.37 -0.33 3.89
N VAL A 83 1.08 -0.50 3.64
CA VAL A 83 0.31 0.43 2.81
C VAL A 83 -0.50 1.44 3.61
N LEU A 84 -0.52 1.27 4.94
CA LEU A 84 -1.23 2.13 5.87
C LEU A 84 -2.72 2.16 5.51
N GLY A 85 -3.36 1.00 5.41
CA GLY A 85 -4.75 0.89 5.01
C GLY A 85 -5.19 -0.55 4.76
N ASN A 86 -6.45 -0.73 4.36
CA ASN A 86 -7.07 -2.04 4.21
C ASN A 86 -7.15 -2.49 2.74
N THR A 87 -6.34 -1.91 1.86
CA THR A 87 -6.41 -2.10 0.40
C THR A 87 -6.33 -3.58 -0.02
N TYR A 88 -5.61 -4.40 0.73
CA TYR A 88 -5.43 -5.83 0.45
C TYR A 88 -6.26 -6.75 1.34
N ASP A 89 -7.10 -6.19 2.22
CA ASP A 89 -7.86 -7.00 3.18
C ASP A 89 -8.76 -8.00 2.49
N SER A 90 -9.49 -7.60 1.45
CA SER A 90 -10.42 -8.47 0.73
C SER A 90 -9.71 -9.67 0.11
N SER A 91 -8.54 -9.44 -0.50
CA SER A 91 -7.75 -10.53 -1.12
C SER A 91 -7.28 -11.55 -0.09
N VAL A 92 -6.86 -11.10 1.11
CA VAL A 92 -6.44 -12.03 2.16
C VAL A 92 -7.65 -12.69 2.83
N GLU A 93 -8.78 -12.01 2.93
CA GLU A 93 -10.04 -12.58 3.42
C GLU A 93 -10.57 -13.69 2.50
N ASP A 94 -10.47 -13.52 1.18
CA ASP A 94 -10.82 -14.54 0.20
C ASP A 94 -9.94 -15.79 0.37
N GLU A 95 -8.63 -15.63 0.61
CA GLU A 95 -7.72 -16.76 0.89
C GLU A 95 -8.06 -17.47 2.20
N ILE A 96 -8.39 -16.72 3.26
CA ILE A 96 -8.82 -17.30 4.54
C ILE A 96 -10.15 -18.05 4.38
N ALA A 97 -11.09 -17.52 3.60
CA ALA A 97 -12.35 -18.18 3.31
C ALA A 97 -12.14 -19.48 2.52
N ASN A 98 -11.29 -19.46 1.49
CA ASN A 98 -10.91 -20.65 0.73
C ASN A 98 -10.26 -21.72 1.62
N TRP A 99 -9.36 -21.29 2.52
CA TRP A 99 -8.75 -22.18 3.50
C TRP A 99 -9.80 -22.78 4.43
N GLN A 100 -10.71 -21.97 4.97
CA GLN A 100 -11.78 -22.42 5.87
C GLN A 100 -12.73 -23.41 5.18
N ASP A 101 -13.10 -23.15 3.93
CA ASP A 101 -13.97 -24.05 3.15
C ASP A 101 -13.30 -25.40 2.88
N ALA A 102 -11.99 -25.40 2.61
CA ALA A 102 -11.23 -26.61 2.35
C ALA A 102 -10.94 -27.41 3.63
N CYS A 103 -10.62 -26.71 4.72
CA CYS A 103 -10.12 -27.30 5.95
C CYS A 103 -11.17 -27.53 7.02
N GLY A 104 -12.28 -26.78 7.02
CA GLY A 104 -13.31 -26.82 8.05
C GLY A 104 -13.73 -28.23 8.51
N PRO A 105 -13.99 -29.20 7.61
CA PRO A 105 -14.32 -30.57 7.98
C PRO A 105 -13.21 -31.38 8.66
N TYR A 106 -11.97 -30.91 8.59
CA TYR A 106 -10.75 -31.57 9.07
C TYR A 106 -10.07 -30.82 10.22
N LEU A 107 -10.53 -29.61 10.54
CA LEU A 107 -9.97 -28.81 11.61
C LEU A 107 -10.39 -29.38 12.98
N PRO A 108 -9.48 -29.36 13.96
CA PRO A 108 -9.84 -29.66 15.34
C PRO A 108 -10.69 -28.53 15.94
N ASP A 109 -11.45 -28.86 16.99
CA ASP A 109 -12.37 -27.92 17.65
C ASP A 109 -11.66 -26.74 18.33
N ASP A 110 -10.34 -26.80 18.52
CA ASP A 110 -9.52 -25.80 19.22
C ASP A 110 -8.90 -24.75 18.30
N ILE A 111 -9.22 -24.75 16.99
CA ILE A 111 -8.81 -23.67 16.09
C ILE A 111 -9.40 -22.34 16.56
N THR A 112 -8.55 -21.34 16.68
CA THR A 112 -8.93 -19.97 17.04
C THR A 112 -8.75 -19.05 15.84
N THR A 113 -9.60 -18.03 15.74
CA THR A 113 -9.47 -16.98 14.72
C THR A 113 -8.57 -15.86 15.26
N PRO A 114 -7.31 -15.72 14.78
CA PRO A 114 -6.45 -14.63 15.20
C PRO A 114 -6.96 -13.29 14.65
N THR A 115 -6.50 -12.20 15.25
CA THR A 115 -6.82 -10.83 14.79
C THR A 115 -5.61 -10.23 14.09
N ALA A 116 -5.80 -9.76 12.86
CA ALA A 116 -4.77 -9.04 12.12
C ALA A 116 -4.47 -7.69 12.77
N ILE A 117 -3.19 -7.34 12.87
CA ILE A 117 -2.77 -6.01 13.33
C ILE A 117 -3.39 -4.94 12.43
N ALA A 118 -3.97 -3.90 13.04
CA ALA A 118 -4.53 -2.76 12.32
C ALA A 118 -3.43 -1.81 11.83
N ALA A 119 -3.63 -1.15 10.70
CA ALA A 119 -2.72 -0.12 10.21
C ALA A 119 -2.47 0.95 11.29
N THR A 120 -1.24 1.44 11.42
CA THR A 120 -0.91 2.54 12.37
C THR A 120 -1.64 3.83 12.05
N ARG A 121 -1.97 4.02 10.77
CA ARG A 121 -2.87 5.07 10.26
C ARG A 121 -3.50 4.61 8.95
N THR A 122 -4.48 5.38 8.48
CA THR A 122 -5.06 5.19 7.15
C THR A 122 -4.58 6.27 6.19
N LEU A 123 -3.95 5.85 5.10
CA LEU A 123 -3.54 6.70 3.98
C LEU A 123 -4.77 7.08 3.16
N ASP A 124 -4.97 8.38 2.95
CA ASP A 124 -5.93 8.86 1.96
C ASP A 124 -5.31 8.71 0.56
N TYR A 125 -5.56 7.55 -0.05
CA TYR A 125 -5.05 7.21 -1.37
C TYR A 125 -5.48 8.19 -2.45
N ASP A 126 -6.72 8.67 -2.39
CA ASP A 126 -7.28 9.57 -3.38
C ASP A 126 -6.62 10.94 -3.27
N ALA A 127 -6.51 11.49 -2.06
CA ALA A 127 -5.79 12.73 -1.83
C ALA A 127 -4.32 12.61 -2.25
N CYS A 128 -3.64 11.51 -1.90
CA CYS A 128 -2.25 11.30 -2.27
C CYS A 128 -2.03 11.15 -3.78
N ARG A 129 -2.97 10.53 -4.49
CA ARG A 129 -2.97 10.47 -5.95
C ARG A 129 -3.13 11.87 -6.56
N THR A 130 -4.09 12.66 -6.10
CA THR A 130 -4.29 14.04 -6.58
C THR A 130 -3.08 14.94 -6.30
N ILE A 131 -2.42 14.75 -5.15
CA ILE A 131 -1.17 15.46 -4.85
C ILE A 131 -0.04 15.02 -5.79
N ALA A 132 0.08 13.72 -6.08
CA ALA A 132 1.07 13.21 -7.03
C ALA A 132 0.87 13.77 -8.45
N GLU A 133 -0.38 13.92 -8.89
CA GLU A 133 -0.71 14.59 -10.16
C GLU A 133 -0.29 16.06 -10.14
N SER A 134 -0.55 16.77 -9.03
CA SER A 134 -0.11 18.16 -8.83
C SER A 134 1.42 18.29 -8.87
N CYS A 135 2.15 17.32 -8.29
CA CYS A 135 3.60 17.23 -8.43
C CYS A 135 4.05 17.04 -9.88
N GLY A 136 3.38 16.19 -10.64
CA GLY A 136 3.65 16.01 -12.06
C GLY A 136 3.47 17.31 -12.85
N GLN A 137 2.39 18.06 -12.58
CA GLN A 137 2.14 19.36 -13.19
C GLN A 137 3.19 20.41 -12.80
N LEU A 138 3.66 20.40 -11.55
CA LEU A 138 4.75 21.26 -11.11
C LEU A 138 6.02 21.00 -11.93
N THR A 139 6.44 19.73 -12.01
CA THR A 139 7.62 19.33 -12.78
C THR A 139 7.52 19.76 -14.23
N GLN A 140 6.37 19.56 -14.87
CA GLN A 140 6.13 19.99 -16.25
C GLN A 140 6.23 21.52 -16.39
N SER A 141 5.63 22.27 -15.46
CA SER A 141 5.62 23.74 -15.51
C SER A 141 7.02 24.33 -15.31
N VAL A 142 7.78 23.83 -14.33
CA VAL A 142 9.17 24.24 -14.10
C VAL A 142 10.06 23.89 -15.29
N THR A 143 9.87 22.70 -15.87
CA THR A 143 10.59 22.28 -17.08
C THR A 143 10.26 23.19 -18.27
N SER A 144 9.00 23.54 -18.46
CA SER A 144 8.55 24.46 -19.52
C SER A 144 9.14 25.86 -19.36
N CYS A 145 9.17 26.40 -18.13
CA CYS A 145 9.85 27.66 -17.85
C CYS A 145 11.34 27.58 -18.20
N SER A 146 12.01 26.48 -17.83
CA SER A 146 13.44 26.29 -18.03
C SER A 146 13.83 26.07 -19.49
N SER A 147 12.93 25.48 -20.30
CA SER A 147 13.15 25.31 -21.73
C SER A 147 12.89 26.59 -22.53
N LYS A 148 11.95 27.42 -22.07
CA LYS A 148 11.57 28.67 -22.75
C LYS A 148 12.47 29.86 -22.40
N TYR A 149 12.97 29.94 -21.18
CA TYR A 149 13.71 31.10 -20.68
C TYR A 149 15.09 30.70 -20.17
N THR A 150 16.13 31.28 -20.76
CA THR A 150 17.54 31.07 -20.36
C THR A 150 18.10 32.21 -19.50
N LYS A 151 17.45 33.38 -19.49
CA LYS A 151 17.83 34.52 -18.64
C LYS A 151 17.21 34.38 -17.25
N GLY A 152 18.01 34.64 -16.21
CA GLY A 152 17.61 34.43 -14.81
C GLY A 152 16.34 35.17 -14.39
N ALA A 153 16.15 36.43 -14.81
CA ALA A 153 14.97 37.22 -14.44
C ALA A 153 13.68 36.70 -15.09
N GLU A 154 13.73 36.33 -16.38
CA GLU A 154 12.58 35.80 -17.12
C GLU A 154 12.21 34.38 -16.62
N LEU A 155 13.22 33.55 -16.35
CA LEU A 155 13.04 32.23 -15.75
C LEU A 155 12.39 32.35 -14.37
N THR A 156 12.89 33.28 -13.53
CA THR A 156 12.34 33.51 -12.19
C THR A 156 10.90 33.99 -12.27
N SER A 157 10.61 34.97 -13.12
CA SER A 157 9.25 35.45 -13.33
C SER A 157 8.31 34.35 -13.80
N CYS A 158 8.77 33.43 -14.66
CA CYS A 158 7.97 32.30 -15.11
C CYS A 158 7.66 31.34 -13.95
N ARG A 159 8.68 30.92 -13.20
CA ARG A 159 8.52 29.99 -12.07
C ARG A 159 7.73 30.59 -10.90
N CYS A 160 7.71 31.91 -10.77
CA CYS A 160 6.96 32.63 -9.75
C CYS A 160 5.51 32.95 -10.12
N GLN A 161 5.00 32.40 -11.22
CA GLN A 161 3.56 32.42 -11.48
C GLN A 161 2.80 31.75 -10.33
N GLU A 162 1.67 32.33 -9.94
CA GLU A 162 0.88 31.88 -8.78
C GLU A 162 0.47 30.41 -8.89
N SER A 163 0.12 29.94 -10.10
CA SER A 163 -0.19 28.54 -10.36
C SER A 163 0.97 27.59 -10.04
N ILE A 164 2.20 27.96 -10.39
CA ILE A 164 3.41 27.15 -10.10
C ILE A 164 3.72 27.17 -8.60
N VAL A 165 3.59 28.32 -7.95
CA VAL A 165 3.77 28.44 -6.49
C VAL A 165 2.74 27.60 -5.74
N SER A 166 1.48 27.60 -6.17
CA SER A 166 0.41 26.77 -5.60
C SER A 166 0.72 25.28 -5.76
N LEU A 167 1.16 24.86 -6.96
CA LEU A 167 1.57 23.47 -7.20
C LEU A 167 2.78 23.08 -6.34
N ALA A 168 3.73 23.99 -6.11
CA ALA A 168 4.85 23.77 -5.20
C ALA A 168 4.42 23.59 -3.74
N SER A 169 3.43 24.35 -3.28
CA SER A 169 2.84 24.16 -1.95
C SER A 169 2.26 22.76 -1.79
N VAL A 170 1.36 22.38 -2.70
CA VAL A 170 0.67 21.07 -2.63
C VAL A 170 1.68 19.94 -2.73
N CYS A 171 2.59 20.01 -3.70
CA CYS A 171 3.52 18.94 -3.96
C CYS A 171 4.59 18.77 -2.87
N VAL A 172 5.21 19.87 -2.44
CA VAL A 172 6.43 19.81 -1.61
C VAL A 172 6.13 19.95 -0.12
N ILE A 173 4.98 20.52 0.25
CA ILE A 173 4.56 20.68 1.66
C ILE A 173 3.47 19.66 1.99
N ASP A 174 2.34 19.72 1.27
CA ASP A 174 1.17 18.92 1.64
C ASP A 174 1.36 17.43 1.33
N GLY A 175 2.05 17.10 0.23
CA GLY A 175 2.34 15.73 -0.18
C GLY A 175 3.15 14.95 0.85
N PRO A 176 4.38 15.38 1.18
CA PRO A 176 5.19 14.72 2.20
C PRO A 176 4.46 14.56 3.53
N LYS A 177 3.73 15.59 3.97
CA LYS A 177 3.01 15.58 5.24
C LYS A 177 1.85 14.58 5.23
N SER A 178 1.04 14.59 4.18
CA SER A 178 -0.20 13.80 4.11
C SER A 178 0.04 12.35 3.71
N CYS A 179 1.06 12.08 2.89
CA CYS A 179 1.25 10.76 2.29
C CYS A 179 2.32 9.93 2.99
N VAL A 180 3.38 10.56 3.51
CA VAL A 180 4.53 9.85 4.11
C VAL A 180 4.92 10.41 5.48
N GLU A 181 4.10 11.29 6.08
CA GLU A 181 4.32 11.94 7.39
C GLU A 181 5.68 12.63 7.53
N LYS A 182 6.20 13.16 6.43
CA LYS A 182 7.44 13.93 6.41
C LYS A 182 7.13 15.40 6.27
N SER A 183 7.69 16.23 7.14
CA SER A 183 7.64 17.68 6.98
C SER A 183 8.86 18.14 6.18
N VAL A 184 8.62 19.00 5.17
CA VAL A 184 9.68 19.66 4.42
C VAL A 184 9.74 21.12 4.86
N PRO A 185 10.90 21.61 5.36
CA PRO A 185 11.07 23.02 5.65
C PRO A 185 10.82 23.87 4.40
N MET A 186 10.00 24.91 4.51
CA MET A 186 9.67 25.80 3.38
C MET A 186 10.94 26.45 2.79
N GLU A 187 11.97 26.68 3.61
CA GLU A 187 13.26 27.17 3.14
C GLU A 187 13.98 26.22 2.19
N ASN A 188 13.58 24.95 2.06
CA ASN A 188 14.17 24.04 1.08
C ASN A 188 13.45 24.07 -0.28
N ILE A 189 12.43 24.92 -0.43
CA ILE A 189 11.59 25.01 -1.64
C ILE A 189 11.98 26.26 -2.42
N TRP A 190 12.45 26.07 -3.66
CA TRP A 190 12.96 27.15 -4.49
C TRP A 190 11.95 28.28 -4.68
N GLU A 191 10.68 27.94 -4.94
CA GLU A 191 9.60 28.91 -5.14
C GLU A 191 9.37 29.76 -3.88
N TYR A 192 9.53 29.18 -2.69
CA TYR A 192 9.36 29.87 -1.41
C TYR A 192 10.55 30.77 -1.04
N GLN A 193 11.73 30.47 -1.57
CA GLN A 193 12.91 31.32 -1.42
C GLN A 193 12.93 32.49 -2.41
N ASN A 194 12.40 32.30 -3.62
CA ASN A 194 12.64 33.23 -4.74
C ASN A 194 11.39 33.99 -5.20
N CYS A 195 10.18 33.59 -4.79
CA CYS A 195 8.93 34.20 -5.25
C CYS A 195 8.23 35.00 -4.15
N ALA A 196 7.97 36.29 -4.40
CA ALA A 196 7.26 37.17 -3.47
C ALA A 196 5.87 36.65 -3.08
N ALA A 197 5.15 36.03 -4.02
CA ALA A 197 3.84 35.43 -3.79
C ALA A 197 3.88 34.27 -2.75
N ALA A 198 4.97 33.51 -2.71
CA ALA A 198 5.15 32.42 -1.75
C ALA A 198 5.48 32.92 -0.33
N LEU A 199 6.13 34.10 -0.24
CA LEU A 199 6.41 34.76 1.04
C LEU A 199 5.13 35.27 1.73
N GLU A 200 4.14 35.73 0.95
CA GLU A 200 2.82 36.08 1.50
C GLU A 200 2.06 34.85 2.02
N PHE A 201 2.07 33.75 1.27
CA PHE A 201 1.46 32.49 1.72
C PHE A 201 2.10 31.98 3.02
N SER A 202 3.44 32.03 3.09
CA SER A 202 4.22 31.67 4.29
C SER A 202 3.87 32.53 5.51
N ARG A 203 3.68 33.85 5.32
CA ARG A 203 3.26 34.75 6.39
C ARG A 203 1.88 34.41 6.93
N ARG A 204 0.90 34.14 6.04
CA ARG A 204 -0.49 33.77 6.41
C ARG A 204 -0.56 32.43 7.14
N GLN A 205 0.24 31.45 6.73
CA GLN A 205 0.36 30.14 7.40
C GLN A 205 0.92 30.28 8.83
N ARG A 206 1.99 31.06 9.03
CA ARG A 206 2.56 31.31 10.38
C ARG A 206 1.59 32.04 11.32
N THR A 207 0.79 32.98 10.81
CA THR A 207 -0.20 33.69 11.66
C THR A 207 -1.32 32.76 12.13
N ARG A 208 -1.72 31.78 11.32
CA ARG A 208 -2.72 30.77 11.70
C ARG A 208 -2.19 29.77 12.72
N ALA A 209 -0.92 29.39 12.65
CA ALA A 209 -0.30 28.48 13.62
C ALA A 209 -0.06 29.12 15.00
N GLN A 210 0.00 30.46 15.09
CA GLN A 210 0.16 31.20 16.36
C GLN A 210 -1.18 31.54 17.04
N SER A 211 -2.31 31.19 16.41
CA SER A 211 -3.67 31.45 16.92
C SER A 211 -4.40 30.17 17.36
N GLN A 212 -3.68 29.05 17.46
CA GLN A 212 -4.07 27.80 18.10
C GLN A 212 -3.15 27.53 19.28
#